data_AF-A0A0G1P3U3-F1
#
_entry.id   AF-A0A0G1P3U3-F1
#
_cell.length_a   1.000
_cell.length_b   1.000
_cell.length_c   1.000
_cell.angle_alpha   90.00
_cell.angle_beta   90.00
_cell.angle_gamma   90.00
#
_symmetry.space_group_name_H-M   'P 1'
#
loop_
_entity.id
_entity.type
_entity.pdbx_description
1 polymer ?
#
loop_
_entity_poly.entity_id
_entity_poly.type
_entity_poly.pdbx_seq_one_letter_code
_entity_poly.pdbx_strand_id
1 'polypeptide(L)'
;FAKGHGNDYLGTVLTMNVGYVSSWSTSSYAFNPFQSGLVVRGTILAIFTLLIYLFRKRMDRRVVLAAIWVSFAWFGALLSSRPYPHYLQELIPAVALLIPTLFVAKRIWEWIVWAILLGITIWTQWTVGFWGYPTWSVYQNFGQLITRQITPTEYRNRFDNTQRNYAIATYLNDRLTSKDEIFVWGSDATIYNLTNRLPTGGKYIVSFHVHDLKKYNYTMENLRRNKPKAVVVLQDAGDFPAMEEWLAQEYREGWQDGVNKVYWKIPEEL
;
A
#
# COMPACT_ATOMS: atom_id res chain seq x y z
N PHE A 1 -21.79 14.80 -8.62
CA PHE A 1 -20.43 14.22 -8.61
C PHE A 1 -19.30 15.19 -8.98
N ALA A 2 -19.57 16.37 -9.59
CA ALA A 2 -18.53 17.31 -10.05
C ALA A 2 -18.43 18.64 -9.25
N LYS A 3 -18.92 18.70 -8.00
CA LYS A 3 -18.70 19.86 -7.10
C LYS A 3 -17.86 19.41 -5.90
N GLY A 4 -16.90 20.24 -5.49
CA GLY A 4 -15.93 19.92 -4.42
C GLY A 4 -14.80 19.01 -4.91
N HIS A 5 -14.34 18.10 -4.07
CA HIS A 5 -13.20 17.20 -4.34
C HIS A 5 -13.42 16.14 -5.44
N GLY A 6 -14.56 16.14 -6.13
CA GLY A 6 -14.87 15.18 -7.19
C GLY A 6 -13.90 15.24 -8.37
N ASN A 7 -13.48 16.44 -8.78
CA ASN A 7 -12.49 16.60 -9.85
C ASN A 7 -11.11 16.11 -9.41
N ASP A 8 -10.70 16.39 -8.16
CA ASP A 8 -9.45 15.87 -7.61
C ASP A 8 -9.49 14.35 -7.50
N TYR A 9 -10.63 13.78 -7.11
CA TYR A 9 -10.84 12.34 -7.02
C TYR A 9 -10.74 11.68 -8.40
N LEU A 10 -11.50 12.16 -9.39
CA LEU A 10 -11.47 11.62 -10.75
C LEU A 10 -10.10 11.80 -11.40
N GLY A 11 -9.49 12.97 -11.21
CA GLY A 11 -8.13 13.25 -11.64
C GLY A 11 -7.15 12.26 -11.02
N THR A 12 -7.19 12.06 -9.71
CA THR A 12 -6.31 11.10 -9.00
C THR A 12 -6.58 9.67 -9.48
N VAL A 13 -7.83 9.21 -9.49
CA VAL A 13 -8.16 7.84 -9.88
C VAL A 13 -7.70 7.54 -11.32
N LEU A 14 -7.94 8.44 -12.26
CA LEU A 14 -7.63 8.18 -13.67
C LEU A 14 -6.18 8.46 -14.04
N THR A 15 -5.53 9.46 -13.45
CA THR A 15 -4.14 9.78 -13.79
C THR A 15 -3.14 9.02 -12.93
N MET A 16 -3.44 8.85 -11.65
CA MET A 16 -2.49 8.27 -10.70
C MET A 16 -2.58 6.75 -10.65
N ASN A 17 -3.78 6.17 -10.52
CA ASN A 17 -3.86 4.71 -10.41
C ASN A 17 -3.40 4.04 -11.71
N VAL A 18 -3.73 4.65 -12.85
CA VAL A 18 -3.37 4.14 -14.17
C VAL A 18 -1.86 4.26 -14.42
N GLY A 19 -1.24 5.38 -14.02
CA GLY A 19 0.22 5.53 -14.01
C GLY A 19 0.92 4.59 -13.03
N TYR A 20 0.41 4.48 -11.80
CA TYR A 20 0.94 3.63 -10.73
C TYR A 20 0.93 2.13 -11.08
N VAL A 21 -0.11 1.68 -11.80
CA VAL A 21 -0.18 0.32 -12.33
C VAL A 21 0.95 0.05 -13.33
N SER A 22 1.34 1.06 -14.12
CA SER A 22 2.43 0.95 -15.10
C SER A 22 3.82 1.14 -14.51
N SER A 23 3.92 1.77 -13.33
CA SER A 23 5.21 2.25 -12.82
C SER A 23 6.19 1.14 -12.43
N TRP A 24 5.69 -0.03 -12.07
CA TRP A 24 6.53 -1.19 -11.76
C TRP A 24 7.31 -1.68 -12.98
N SER A 25 6.64 -1.74 -14.12
CA SER A 25 7.17 -2.28 -15.38
C SER A 25 7.90 -1.24 -16.23
N THR A 26 7.57 0.03 -16.08
CA THR A 26 8.09 1.12 -16.93
C THR A 26 9.11 1.99 -16.23
N SER A 27 9.31 1.80 -14.91
CA SER A 27 10.11 2.68 -14.04
C SER A 27 9.68 4.15 -14.12
N SER A 28 8.44 4.42 -14.55
CA SER A 28 7.88 5.74 -14.76
C SER A 28 6.42 5.79 -14.33
N TYR A 29 5.99 6.89 -13.74
CA TYR A 29 4.58 7.12 -13.42
C TYR A 29 3.71 7.45 -14.66
N ALA A 30 4.29 7.40 -15.86
CA ALA A 30 3.56 7.53 -17.11
C ALA A 30 2.77 6.25 -17.43
N PHE A 31 1.52 6.40 -17.84
CA PHE A 31 0.74 5.27 -18.31
C PHE A 31 1.26 4.78 -19.66
N ASN A 32 1.75 3.54 -19.68
CA ASN A 32 2.05 2.83 -20.91
C ASN A 32 1.49 1.40 -20.84
N PRO A 33 0.27 1.17 -21.35
CA PRO A 33 -0.41 -0.11 -21.20
C PRO A 33 0.25 -1.26 -21.98
N PHE A 34 1.03 -0.94 -23.02
CA PHE A 34 1.77 -1.92 -23.81
C PHE A 34 3.04 -2.36 -23.10
N GLN A 35 3.86 -1.41 -22.64
CA GLN A 35 5.08 -1.73 -21.88
C GLN A 35 4.77 -2.36 -20.52
N SER A 36 3.64 -2.00 -19.90
CA SER A 36 3.21 -2.68 -18.68
C SER A 36 2.65 -4.08 -18.89
N GLY A 37 2.44 -4.53 -20.13
CA GLY A 37 1.79 -5.80 -20.41
C GLY A 37 0.30 -5.82 -20.01
N LEU A 38 -0.29 -4.67 -19.67
CA LEU A 38 -1.71 -4.57 -19.31
C LEU A 38 -2.60 -4.94 -20.50
N VAL A 39 -2.23 -4.49 -21.72
CA VAL A 39 -2.93 -4.88 -22.95
C VAL A 39 -2.88 -6.40 -23.16
N VAL A 40 -1.72 -7.02 -22.92
CA VAL A 40 -1.55 -8.48 -23.08
C VAL A 40 -2.46 -9.23 -22.11
N ARG A 41 -2.41 -8.88 -20.81
CA ARG A 41 -3.26 -9.50 -19.78
C ARG A 41 -4.75 -9.28 -20.05
N GLY A 42 -5.14 -8.08 -20.46
CA GLY A 42 -6.53 -7.76 -20.83
C GLY A 42 -7.01 -8.51 -22.06
N THR A 43 -6.14 -8.70 -23.05
CA THR A 43 -6.43 -9.50 -24.26
C THR A 43 -6.59 -10.97 -23.91
N ILE A 44 -5.72 -11.53 -23.06
CA ILE A 44 -5.86 -12.91 -22.55
C ILE A 44 -7.19 -13.07 -21.82
N LEU A 45 -7.55 -12.14 -20.91
CA LEU A 45 -8.83 -12.16 -20.22
C LEU A 45 -10.01 -12.10 -21.20
N ALA A 46 -9.97 -11.21 -22.19
CA ALA A 46 -11.04 -11.05 -23.18
C ALA A 46 -11.23 -12.32 -24.02
N ILE A 47 -10.14 -12.91 -24.52
CA ILE A 47 -10.16 -14.16 -25.27
C ILE A 47 -10.70 -15.29 -24.39
N PHE A 48 -10.20 -15.44 -23.17
CA PHE A 48 -10.64 -16.50 -22.27
C PHE A 48 -12.12 -16.37 -21.91
N THR A 49 -12.58 -15.14 -21.63
CA THR A 49 -14.00 -14.85 -21.37
C THR A 49 -14.87 -15.17 -22.59
N LEU A 50 -14.42 -14.81 -23.79
CA LEU A 50 -15.10 -15.15 -25.04
C LEU A 50 -15.19 -16.67 -25.23
N LEU A 51 -14.10 -17.41 -25.01
CA LEU A 51 -14.08 -18.86 -25.10
C LEU A 51 -15.06 -19.49 -24.10
N ILE A 52 -15.05 -19.06 -22.83
CA ILE A 52 -16.05 -19.50 -21.86
C ILE A 52 -17.46 -19.21 -22.37
N TYR A 53 -17.72 -18.00 -22.87
CA TYR A 53 -19.03 -17.63 -23.39
C TYR A 53 -19.46 -18.55 -24.54
N LEU A 54 -18.60 -18.80 -25.53
CA LEU A 54 -18.91 -19.66 -26.68
C LEU A 54 -19.19 -21.11 -26.25
N PHE A 55 -18.42 -21.64 -25.31
CA PHE A 55 -18.56 -23.03 -24.83
C PHE A 55 -19.47 -23.20 -23.61
N ARG A 56 -20.08 -22.12 -23.08
CA ARG A 56 -20.88 -22.14 -21.84
C ARG A 56 -21.98 -23.20 -21.79
N LYS A 57 -22.60 -23.50 -22.93
CA LYS A 57 -23.66 -24.52 -23.03
C LYS A 57 -23.13 -25.95 -22.85
N ARG A 58 -21.82 -26.16 -23.01
CA ARG A 58 -21.12 -27.44 -22.85
C ARG A 58 -20.55 -27.65 -21.45
N MET A 59 -20.77 -26.73 -20.51
CA MET A 59 -20.26 -26.79 -19.13
C MET A 59 -21.41 -26.62 -18.13
N ASP A 60 -21.22 -27.07 -16.89
CA ASP A 60 -22.10 -26.69 -15.80
C ASP A 60 -22.05 -25.16 -15.57
N ARG A 61 -23.19 -24.54 -15.28
CA ARG A 61 -23.29 -23.09 -15.04
C ARG A 61 -22.44 -22.65 -13.84
N ARG A 62 -22.26 -23.51 -12.84
CA ARG A 62 -21.41 -23.27 -11.66
C ARG A 62 -19.94 -23.14 -12.07
N VAL A 63 -19.48 -24.02 -12.97
CA VAL A 63 -18.11 -23.94 -13.54
C VAL A 63 -17.95 -22.67 -14.36
N VAL A 64 -18.93 -22.33 -15.20
CA VAL A 64 -18.90 -21.09 -16.00
C VAL A 64 -18.78 -19.85 -15.09
N LEU A 65 -19.60 -19.75 -14.06
CA LEU A 65 -19.58 -18.63 -13.12
C LEU A 65 -18.24 -18.55 -12.38
N ALA A 66 -17.79 -19.67 -11.79
CA ALA A 66 -16.55 -19.72 -11.04
C ALA A 66 -15.33 -19.41 -11.93
N ALA A 67 -15.29 -19.94 -13.15
CA ALA A 67 -14.20 -19.69 -14.09
C ALA A 67 -14.13 -18.22 -14.51
N ILE A 68 -15.27 -17.59 -14.80
CA ILE A 68 -15.30 -16.15 -15.11
C ILE A 68 -14.79 -15.37 -13.90
N TRP A 69 -15.31 -15.64 -12.70
CA TRP A 69 -14.88 -14.90 -11.50
C TRP A 69 -13.37 -15.07 -11.24
N VAL A 70 -12.84 -16.29 -11.29
CA VAL A 70 -11.41 -16.55 -11.13
C VAL A 70 -10.58 -15.79 -12.17
N SER A 71 -11.05 -15.70 -13.42
CA SER A 71 -10.33 -14.97 -14.48
C SER A 71 -10.24 -13.48 -14.20
N PHE A 72 -11.34 -12.86 -13.78
CA PHE A 72 -11.37 -11.44 -13.45
C PHE A 72 -10.59 -11.14 -12.16
N ALA A 73 -10.65 -12.03 -11.15
CA ALA A 73 -9.85 -11.92 -9.94
C ALA A 73 -8.34 -12.05 -10.23
N TRP A 74 -7.95 -12.98 -11.11
CA TRP A 74 -6.57 -13.07 -11.61
C TRP A 74 -6.12 -11.79 -12.30
N PHE A 75 -6.96 -11.23 -13.17
CA PHE A 75 -6.65 -9.98 -13.84
C PHE A 75 -6.48 -8.82 -12.85
N GLY A 76 -7.32 -8.74 -11.83
CA GLY A 76 -7.21 -7.75 -10.74
C GLY A 76 -5.91 -7.89 -9.95
N ALA A 77 -5.61 -9.08 -9.45
CA ALA A 77 -4.38 -9.36 -8.70
C ALA A 77 -3.12 -9.10 -9.53
N LEU A 78 -3.22 -9.28 -10.84
CA LEU A 78 -2.13 -9.05 -11.77
C LEU A 78 -2.12 -7.67 -12.37
N LEU A 79 -2.95 -6.68 -11.97
CA LEU A 79 -3.04 -5.41 -12.69
C LEU A 79 -1.66 -4.73 -12.86
N SER A 80 -0.86 -4.68 -11.80
CA SER A 80 0.49 -4.07 -11.81
C SER A 80 1.65 -5.02 -12.09
N SER A 81 1.42 -6.34 -12.16
CA SER A 81 2.47 -7.38 -12.19
C SER A 81 3.48 -7.31 -11.04
N ARG A 82 3.15 -6.64 -9.93
CA ARG A 82 4.04 -6.66 -8.77
C ARG A 82 3.95 -8.00 -8.06
N PRO A 83 5.06 -8.58 -7.59
CA PRO A 83 5.04 -9.91 -7.00
C PRO A 83 4.58 -9.93 -5.54
N TYR A 84 3.64 -9.04 -5.20
CA TYR A 84 3.12 -8.91 -3.85
C TYR A 84 2.10 -10.02 -3.56
N PRO A 85 2.38 -10.95 -2.63
CA PRO A 85 1.53 -12.11 -2.38
C PRO A 85 0.14 -11.74 -1.86
N HIS A 86 0.00 -10.57 -1.22
CA HIS A 86 -1.28 -10.12 -0.71
C HIS A 86 -2.29 -9.78 -1.83
N TYR A 87 -1.85 -9.48 -3.06
CA TYR A 87 -2.76 -9.32 -4.20
C TYR A 87 -3.51 -10.62 -4.52
N LEU A 88 -2.93 -11.78 -4.20
CA LEU A 88 -3.59 -13.07 -4.41
C LEU A 88 -4.77 -13.30 -3.46
N GLN A 89 -4.97 -12.45 -2.44
CA GLN A 89 -6.15 -12.51 -1.57
C GLN A 89 -7.45 -12.28 -2.34
N GLU A 90 -7.41 -11.49 -3.42
CA GLU A 90 -8.56 -11.24 -4.29
C GLU A 90 -9.10 -12.51 -4.96
N LEU A 91 -8.25 -13.53 -5.14
CA LEU A 91 -8.63 -14.80 -5.76
C LEU A 91 -9.36 -15.73 -4.81
N ILE A 92 -9.20 -15.57 -3.49
CA ILE A 92 -9.67 -16.54 -2.49
C ILE A 92 -11.16 -16.86 -2.66
N PRO A 93 -12.08 -15.87 -2.77
CA PRO A 93 -13.51 -16.17 -2.93
C PRO A 93 -13.81 -16.94 -4.22
N ALA A 94 -13.18 -16.54 -5.32
CA ALA A 94 -13.41 -17.13 -6.64
C ALA A 94 -12.89 -18.57 -6.71
N VAL A 95 -11.69 -18.81 -6.17
CA VAL A 95 -11.06 -20.13 -6.11
C VAL A 95 -11.82 -21.05 -5.15
N ALA A 96 -12.32 -20.54 -4.02
CA ALA A 96 -13.14 -21.32 -3.10
C ALA A 96 -14.44 -21.84 -3.75
N LEU A 97 -15.02 -21.08 -4.68
CA LEU A 97 -16.18 -21.52 -5.47
C LEU A 97 -15.79 -22.48 -6.60
N LEU A 98 -14.58 -22.35 -7.14
CA LEU A 98 -14.10 -23.19 -8.21
C LEU A 98 -13.72 -24.59 -7.70
N ILE A 99 -12.99 -24.71 -6.58
CA ILE A 99 -12.46 -25.98 -6.05
C ILE A 99 -13.48 -27.13 -5.99
N PRO A 100 -14.72 -26.95 -5.46
CA PRO A 100 -15.70 -28.03 -5.40
C PRO A 100 -16.03 -28.63 -6.77
N THR A 101 -15.84 -27.88 -7.86
CA THR A 101 -16.10 -28.35 -9.22
C THR A 101 -15.14 -29.45 -9.67
N LEU A 102 -13.94 -29.59 -9.07
CA LEU A 102 -13.02 -30.71 -9.34
C LEU A 102 -13.67 -32.06 -9.07
N PHE A 103 -14.52 -32.13 -8.04
CA PHE A 103 -15.13 -33.38 -7.58
C PHE A 103 -16.43 -33.71 -8.30
N VAL A 104 -16.98 -32.76 -9.07
CA VAL A 104 -18.26 -32.92 -9.78
C VAL A 104 -18.15 -32.71 -11.29
N ALA A 105 -16.95 -32.42 -11.81
CA ALA A 105 -16.71 -32.25 -13.23
C ALA A 105 -16.98 -33.57 -13.99
N LYS A 106 -17.89 -33.52 -14.96
CA LYS A 106 -18.28 -34.67 -15.78
C LYS A 106 -17.92 -34.50 -17.25
N ARG A 107 -17.68 -33.26 -17.68
CA ARG A 107 -17.50 -32.93 -19.09
C ARG A 107 -16.05 -32.54 -19.36
N ILE A 108 -15.52 -32.97 -20.50
CA ILE A 108 -14.13 -32.67 -20.90
C ILE A 108 -13.84 -31.15 -20.93
N TRP A 109 -14.82 -30.33 -21.29
CA TRP A 109 -14.69 -28.87 -21.29
C TRP A 109 -14.42 -28.27 -19.91
N GLU A 110 -14.93 -28.88 -18.84
CA GLU A 110 -14.70 -28.45 -17.46
C GLU A 110 -13.25 -28.74 -17.06
N TRP A 111 -12.73 -29.91 -17.46
CA TRP A 111 -11.32 -30.27 -17.28
C TRP A 111 -10.37 -29.39 -18.10
N ILE A 112 -10.76 -29.01 -19.31
CA ILE A 112 -10.00 -28.07 -20.14
C ILE A 112 -9.91 -26.71 -19.44
N VAL A 113 -11.01 -26.20 -18.87
CA VAL A 113 -11.00 -24.94 -18.10
C VAL A 113 -10.04 -25.05 -16.91
N TRP A 114 -10.11 -26.15 -16.15
CA TRP A 114 -9.17 -26.41 -15.06
C TRP A 114 -7.71 -26.41 -15.52
N ALA A 115 -7.41 -27.13 -16.60
CA ALA A 115 -6.06 -27.21 -17.15
C ALA A 115 -5.54 -25.83 -17.57
N ILE A 116 -6.38 -25.00 -18.20
CA ILE A 116 -6.02 -23.63 -18.58
C ILE A 116 -5.76 -22.76 -17.33
N LEU A 117 -6.66 -22.79 -16.34
CA LEU A 117 -6.50 -21.99 -15.12
C LEU A 117 -5.27 -22.39 -14.30
N LEU A 118 -4.99 -23.70 -14.22
CA LEU A 118 -3.79 -24.21 -13.57
C LEU A 118 -2.53 -23.81 -14.33
N GLY A 119 -2.55 -23.92 -15.66
CA GLY A 119 -1.47 -23.50 -16.54
C GLY A 119 -1.17 -22.00 -16.40
N ILE A 120 -2.20 -21.15 -16.40
CA ILE A 120 -2.08 -19.71 -16.16
C ILE A 120 -1.49 -19.45 -14.77
N THR A 121 -1.93 -20.17 -13.75
CA THR A 121 -1.42 -20.01 -12.37
C THR A 121 0.07 -20.32 -12.29
N ILE A 122 0.51 -21.46 -12.84
CA ILE A 122 1.92 -21.87 -12.86
C ILE A 122 2.75 -20.87 -13.68
N TRP A 123 2.28 -20.50 -14.86
CA TRP A 123 2.96 -19.54 -15.73
C TRP A 123 3.09 -18.17 -15.06
N THR A 124 2.04 -17.71 -14.37
CA THR A 124 2.04 -16.45 -13.63
C THR A 124 3.03 -16.50 -12.47
N GLN A 125 3.05 -17.58 -11.68
CA GLN A 125 4.02 -17.72 -10.61
C GLN A 125 5.46 -17.70 -11.13
N TRP A 126 5.73 -18.33 -12.27
CA TRP A 126 7.06 -18.36 -12.88
C TRP A 126 7.49 -17.00 -13.43
N THR A 127 6.56 -16.25 -14.04
CA THR A 127 6.85 -14.97 -14.68
C THR A 127 6.88 -13.80 -13.70
N VAL A 128 5.94 -13.75 -12.75
CA VAL A 128 5.83 -12.68 -11.76
C VAL A 128 6.72 -12.96 -10.55
N GLY A 129 6.82 -14.21 -10.12
CA GLY A 129 7.66 -14.60 -8.98
C GLY A 129 7.12 -14.11 -7.63
N PHE A 130 5.84 -14.35 -7.34
CA PHE A 130 5.29 -14.00 -6.02
C PHE A 130 6.10 -14.67 -4.91
N TRP A 131 6.54 -13.89 -3.93
CA TRP A 131 7.30 -14.38 -2.78
C TRP A 131 6.39 -14.83 -1.64
N GLY A 132 6.96 -15.18 -0.48
CA GLY A 132 6.21 -15.43 0.74
C GLY A 132 6.55 -14.39 1.79
N TYR A 133 5.59 -13.98 2.61
CA TYR A 133 5.89 -13.24 3.83
C TYR A 133 6.21 -14.24 4.96
N PRO A 134 7.14 -13.93 5.87
CA PRO A 134 7.43 -14.76 7.04
C PRO A 134 6.30 -14.62 8.08
N THR A 135 5.08 -15.05 7.74
CA THR A 135 3.90 -14.91 8.61
C THR A 135 3.98 -15.77 9.86
N TRP A 136 4.70 -16.90 9.79
CA TRP A 136 4.86 -17.80 10.92
C TRP A 136 5.48 -17.12 12.15
N SER A 137 6.55 -16.33 11.95
CA SER A 137 7.20 -15.63 13.06
C SER A 137 6.25 -14.65 13.74
N VAL A 138 5.38 -13.98 12.98
CA VAL A 138 4.37 -13.05 13.54
C VAL A 138 3.42 -13.78 14.48
N TYR A 139 2.89 -14.95 14.08
CA TYR A 139 2.01 -15.76 14.92
C TYR A 139 2.74 -16.35 16.13
N GLN A 140 3.98 -16.81 15.95
CA GLN A 140 4.82 -17.30 17.04
C GLN A 140 5.09 -16.20 18.07
N ASN A 141 5.45 -14.99 17.63
CA ASN A 141 5.65 -13.83 18.49
C ASN A 141 4.39 -13.52 19.29
N PHE A 142 3.22 -13.56 18.64
CA PHE A 142 1.94 -13.31 19.31
C PHE A 142 1.60 -14.41 20.33
N GLY A 143 1.84 -15.67 19.99
CA GLY A 143 1.69 -16.80 20.90
C GLY A 143 2.56 -16.65 22.16
N GLN A 144 3.82 -16.25 21.99
CA GLN A 144 4.74 -15.99 23.10
C GLN A 144 4.26 -14.82 23.97
N LEU A 145 3.69 -13.77 23.37
CA LEU A 145 3.11 -12.64 24.11
C LEU A 145 1.91 -13.08 24.98
N ILE A 146 0.91 -13.77 24.39
CA ILE A 146 -0.31 -14.14 25.12
C ILE A 146 -0.06 -15.21 26.19
N THR A 147 0.99 -16.03 26.01
CA THR A 147 1.45 -17.01 27.00
C THR A 147 2.45 -16.43 28.01
N ARG A 148 2.71 -15.11 27.96
CA ARG A 148 3.63 -14.38 28.84
C ARG A 148 5.09 -14.88 28.83
N GLN A 149 5.49 -15.55 27.75
CA GLN A 149 6.89 -15.95 27.54
C GLN A 149 7.78 -14.75 27.19
N ILE A 150 7.18 -13.69 26.66
CA ILE A 150 7.83 -12.40 26.41
C ILE A 150 6.96 -11.25 26.91
N THR A 151 7.61 -10.14 27.22
CA THR A 151 6.98 -8.88 27.59
C THR A 151 6.39 -8.16 26.37
N PRO A 152 5.43 -7.23 26.57
CA PRO A 152 4.94 -6.37 25.50
C PRO A 152 6.05 -5.55 24.81
N THR A 153 7.09 -5.15 25.54
CA THR A 153 8.23 -4.42 24.98
C THR A 153 9.09 -5.30 24.10
N GLU A 154 9.40 -6.53 24.52
CA GLU A 154 10.11 -7.49 23.68
C GLU A 154 9.31 -7.84 22.42
N TYR A 155 7.98 -8.01 22.54
CA TYR A 155 7.12 -8.25 21.38
C TYR A 155 7.19 -7.10 20.38
N ARG A 156 7.07 -5.85 20.86
CA ARG A 156 7.19 -4.65 20.01
C ARG A 156 8.53 -4.54 19.32
N ASN A 157 9.62 -4.85 20.02
CA ASN A 157 10.98 -4.77 19.47
C ASN A 157 11.27 -5.81 18.37
N ARG A 158 10.36 -6.78 18.13
CA ARG A 158 10.47 -7.73 17.00
C ARG A 158 9.94 -7.17 15.68
N PHE A 159 9.40 -5.96 15.67
CA PHE A 159 8.89 -5.28 14.48
C PHE A 159 9.72 -4.04 14.19
N ASP A 160 10.29 -3.97 12.98
CA ASP A 160 11.34 -3.03 12.54
C ASP A 160 11.30 -1.64 13.21
N ASN A 161 10.28 -0.83 12.91
CA ASN A 161 10.25 0.57 13.32
C ASN A 161 9.59 0.83 14.67
N THR A 162 9.10 -0.22 15.34
CA THR A 162 8.17 -0.06 16.46
C THR A 162 8.84 0.62 17.65
N GLN A 163 10.03 0.16 18.04
CA GLN A 163 10.78 0.74 19.16
C GLN A 163 11.00 2.25 18.95
N ARG A 164 11.52 2.64 17.78
CA ARG A 164 11.74 4.04 17.40
C ARG A 164 10.44 4.86 17.48
N ASN A 165 9.35 4.36 16.88
CA ASN A 165 8.09 5.10 16.83
C ASN A 165 7.49 5.31 18.22
N TYR A 166 7.58 4.30 19.11
CA TYR A 166 7.14 4.44 20.50
C TYR A 166 8.01 5.44 21.28
N ALA A 167 9.33 5.46 21.07
CA ALA A 167 10.22 6.42 21.72
C ALA A 167 9.88 7.86 21.30
N ILE A 168 9.73 8.11 20.00
CA ILE A 168 9.30 9.41 19.47
C ILE A 168 7.92 9.80 20.02
N ALA A 169 6.96 8.88 19.97
CA ALA A 169 5.60 9.17 20.44
C ALA A 169 5.55 9.46 21.94
N THR A 170 6.32 8.74 22.76
CA THR A 170 6.44 9.01 24.21
C THR A 170 7.01 10.41 24.43
N TYR A 171 8.14 10.73 23.80
CA TYR A 171 8.78 12.04 23.91
C TYR A 171 7.83 13.19 23.53
N LEU A 172 7.04 13.01 22.46
CA LEU A 172 6.06 13.98 21.98
C LEU A 172 4.86 14.09 22.93
N ASN A 173 4.28 12.97 23.38
CA ASN A 173 3.08 12.97 24.21
C ASN A 173 3.28 13.68 25.56
N ASP A 174 4.49 13.64 26.11
CA ASP A 174 4.83 14.37 27.34
C ASP A 174 4.79 15.90 27.18
N ARG A 175 4.77 16.40 25.94
CA ARG A 175 4.93 17.84 25.60
C ARG A 175 3.82 18.41 24.73
N LEU A 176 2.96 17.55 24.17
CA LEU A 176 1.85 17.94 23.30
C LEU A 176 0.52 17.83 24.03
N THR A 177 -0.31 18.86 23.87
CA THR A 177 -1.74 18.81 24.20
C THR A 177 -2.53 18.13 23.09
N SER A 178 -3.78 17.76 23.37
CA SER A 178 -4.68 17.12 22.39
C SER A 178 -5.05 18.00 21.19
N LYS A 179 -4.80 19.31 21.27
CA LYS A 179 -5.07 20.27 20.19
C LYS A 179 -3.85 20.55 19.32
N ASP A 180 -2.67 20.14 19.75
CA ASP A 180 -1.46 20.37 18.97
C ASP A 180 -1.47 19.46 17.72
N GLU A 181 -0.86 19.95 16.66
CA GLU A 181 -0.68 19.20 15.41
C GLU A 181 0.82 18.98 15.15
N ILE A 182 1.15 17.89 14.46
CA ILE A 182 2.54 17.55 14.15
C ILE A 182 2.71 17.28 12.66
N PHE A 183 3.96 17.31 12.21
CA PHE A 183 4.32 16.80 10.89
C PHE A 183 5.39 15.71 11.01
N VAL A 184 5.25 14.64 10.25
CA VAL A 184 6.25 13.57 10.17
C VAL A 184 6.79 13.54 8.74
N TRP A 185 8.02 14.01 8.57
CA TRP A 185 8.80 13.84 7.36
C TRP A 185 9.50 12.47 7.42
N GLY A 186 8.93 11.48 6.72
CA GLY A 186 9.40 10.10 6.73
C GLY A 186 8.37 9.13 6.15
N SER A 187 8.68 7.83 6.15
CA SER A 187 7.73 6.82 5.64
C SER A 187 6.70 6.35 6.68
N ASP A 188 6.90 6.67 7.96
CA ASP A 188 6.19 6.02 9.05
C ASP A 188 5.07 6.87 9.67
N ALA A 189 3.87 6.73 9.09
CA ALA A 189 2.66 7.40 9.59
C ALA A 189 2.18 6.87 10.95
N THR A 190 2.74 5.78 11.47
CA THR A 190 2.31 5.17 12.76
C THR A 190 2.47 6.15 13.93
N ILE A 191 3.42 7.08 13.83
CA ILE A 191 3.67 8.11 14.85
C ILE A 191 2.42 8.98 15.08
N TYR A 192 1.62 9.27 14.05
CA TYR A 192 0.36 9.99 14.20
C TYR A 192 -0.64 9.23 15.07
N ASN A 193 -0.74 7.91 14.86
CA ASN A 193 -1.64 7.05 15.64
C ASN A 193 -1.16 6.93 17.10
N LEU A 194 0.15 6.77 17.32
CA LEU A 194 0.72 6.62 18.67
C LEU A 194 0.66 7.92 19.48
N THR A 195 0.72 9.07 18.81
CA THR A 195 0.57 10.38 19.45
C THR A 195 -0.88 10.83 19.55
N ASN A 196 -1.78 10.25 18.74
CA ASN A 196 -3.15 10.75 18.53
C ASN A 196 -3.15 12.24 18.12
N ARG A 197 -2.38 12.56 17.07
CA ARG A 197 -2.21 13.94 16.56
C ARG A 197 -2.50 14.00 15.07
N LEU A 198 -3.03 15.13 14.62
CA LEU A 198 -3.34 15.34 13.21
C LEU A 198 -2.09 15.78 12.42
N PRO A 199 -1.98 15.36 11.14
CA PRO A 199 -0.94 15.81 10.23
C PRO A 199 -1.21 17.21 9.67
N THR A 200 -0.19 18.06 9.67
CA THR A 200 -0.29 19.44 9.13
C THR A 200 0.12 19.60 7.67
N GLY A 201 0.78 18.61 7.06
CA GLY A 201 1.27 18.63 5.67
C GLY A 201 0.18 18.47 4.59
N GLY A 202 -1.09 18.59 4.97
CA GLY A 202 -2.23 18.31 4.10
C GLY A 202 -2.40 16.82 3.84
N LYS A 203 -2.83 16.46 2.62
CA LYS A 203 -3.16 15.06 2.27
C LYS A 203 -1.96 14.14 2.03
N TYR A 204 -0.74 14.67 1.98
CA TYR A 204 0.49 13.90 1.76
C TYR A 204 1.27 13.81 3.08
N ILE A 205 1.00 12.74 3.84
CA ILE A 205 1.44 12.59 5.23
C ILE A 205 2.70 11.71 5.39
N VAL A 206 3.30 11.29 4.28
CA VAL A 206 4.52 10.46 4.21
C VAL A 206 5.41 10.95 3.08
N SER A 207 6.72 10.84 3.24
CA SER A 207 7.72 11.44 2.36
C SER A 207 7.66 10.93 0.93
N PHE A 208 7.53 9.61 0.74
CA PHE A 208 7.51 9.01 -0.59
C PHE A 208 6.33 9.51 -1.45
N HIS A 209 5.18 9.83 -0.85
CA HIS A 209 4.09 10.47 -1.61
C HIS A 209 4.46 11.90 -2.06
N VAL A 210 5.21 12.65 -1.27
CA VAL A 210 5.66 13.99 -1.66
C VAL A 210 6.69 13.90 -2.78
N HIS A 211 7.64 12.97 -2.67
CA HIS A 211 8.67 12.71 -3.68
C HIS A 211 8.08 12.21 -5.00
N ASP A 212 7.39 11.08 -4.97
CA ASP A 212 6.89 10.39 -6.17
C ASP A 212 5.91 11.25 -6.96
N LEU A 213 5.14 12.08 -6.26
CA LEU A 213 4.10 12.92 -6.85
C LEU A 213 4.55 14.37 -7.09
N LYS A 214 5.81 14.68 -6.74
CA LYS A 214 6.42 16.00 -6.84
C LYS A 214 5.58 17.09 -6.16
N LYS A 215 5.10 16.81 -4.95
CA LYS A 215 4.17 17.69 -4.20
C LYS A 215 4.84 18.57 -3.15
N TYR A 216 6.14 18.83 -3.28
CA TYR A 216 6.93 19.66 -2.37
C TYR A 216 6.28 21.04 -2.08
N ASN A 217 5.89 21.78 -3.12
CA ASN A 217 5.28 23.11 -2.96
C ASN A 217 3.97 23.05 -2.17
N TYR A 218 3.11 22.08 -2.49
CA TYR A 218 1.85 21.86 -1.78
C TYR A 218 2.09 21.56 -0.31
N THR A 219 3.04 20.67 -0.01
CA THR A 219 3.38 20.32 1.37
C THR A 219 3.92 21.53 2.13
N MET A 220 4.86 22.30 1.54
CA MET A 220 5.41 23.50 2.17
C MET A 220 4.35 24.58 2.42
N GLU A 221 3.42 24.78 1.48
CA GLU A 221 2.31 25.73 1.66
C GLU A 221 1.45 25.36 2.87
N ASN A 222 1.08 24.08 3.00
CA ASN A 222 0.30 23.59 4.14
C ASN A 222 1.08 23.71 5.46
N LEU A 223 2.37 23.37 5.47
CA LEU A 223 3.21 23.48 6.66
C LEU A 223 3.38 24.93 7.13
N ARG A 224 3.59 25.86 6.21
CA ARG A 224 3.70 27.29 6.53
C ARG A 224 2.39 27.89 7.02
N ARG A 225 1.26 27.42 6.48
CA ARG A 225 -0.08 27.86 6.89
C ARG A 225 -0.46 27.34 8.27
N ASN A 226 -0.26 26.05 8.52
CA ASN A 226 -0.74 25.38 9.73
C ASN A 226 0.28 25.40 10.88
N LYS A 227 1.57 25.61 10.57
CA LYS A 227 2.70 25.71 11.52
C LYS A 227 2.63 24.67 12.65
N PRO A 228 2.91 23.38 12.37
CA PRO A 228 2.84 22.31 13.39
C PRO A 228 3.64 22.65 14.63
N LYS A 229 3.19 22.17 15.80
CA LYS A 229 3.90 22.37 17.06
C LYS A 229 5.26 21.67 17.04
N ALA A 230 5.32 20.48 16.43
CA ALA A 230 6.53 19.70 16.27
C ALA A 230 6.64 19.10 14.85
N VAL A 231 7.87 18.98 14.36
CA VAL A 231 8.21 18.30 13.12
C VAL A 231 9.16 17.16 13.43
N VAL A 232 8.78 15.94 13.06
CA VAL A 232 9.61 14.74 13.17
C VAL A 232 10.27 14.50 11.82
N VAL A 233 11.59 14.34 11.79
CA VAL A 233 12.35 13.99 10.59
C VAL A 233 12.97 12.60 10.81
N LEU A 234 12.57 11.64 9.98
CA LEU A 234 13.08 10.27 10.00
C LEU A 234 14.24 10.10 9.02
N GLN A 235 15.11 9.13 9.28
CA GLN A 235 16.28 8.85 8.44
C GLN A 235 15.92 8.54 6.98
N ASP A 236 14.78 7.89 6.76
CA ASP A 236 14.32 7.41 5.45
C ASP A 236 13.52 8.47 4.66
N ALA A 237 13.48 9.71 5.15
CA ALA A 237 12.63 10.73 4.59
C ALA A 237 13.12 11.25 3.23
N GLY A 238 14.42 11.12 2.93
CA GLY A 238 15.04 11.71 1.75
C GLY A 238 15.11 13.24 1.79
N ASP A 239 15.78 13.82 0.80
CA ASP A 239 16.12 15.25 0.79
C ASP A 239 14.90 16.14 0.57
N PHE A 240 14.78 17.20 1.37
CA PHE A 240 13.78 18.23 1.14
C PHE A 240 14.36 19.60 1.51
N PRO A 241 15.19 20.20 0.63
CA PRO A 241 15.96 21.40 0.97
C PRO A 241 15.10 22.57 1.48
N ALA A 242 13.93 22.80 0.88
CA ALA A 242 13.02 23.86 1.32
C ALA A 242 12.44 23.63 2.72
N MET A 243 12.30 22.37 3.15
CA MET A 243 11.90 22.02 4.51
C MET A 243 13.06 22.19 5.48
N GLU A 244 14.27 21.78 5.11
CA GLU A 244 15.47 21.96 5.93
C GLU A 244 15.74 23.43 6.21
N GLU A 245 15.67 24.29 5.19
CA GLU A 245 15.79 25.74 5.34
C GLU A 245 14.70 26.30 6.27
N TRP A 246 13.45 25.87 6.08
CA TRP A 246 12.33 26.31 6.92
C TRP A 246 12.47 25.86 8.38
N LEU A 247 12.91 24.63 8.62
CA LEU A 247 13.18 24.11 9.97
C LEU A 247 14.31 24.90 10.65
N ALA A 248 15.37 25.26 9.92
CA ALA A 248 16.47 26.03 10.46
C ALA A 248 16.07 27.46 10.87
N GLN A 249 15.05 28.04 10.24
CA GLN A 249 14.55 29.39 10.53
C GLN A 249 13.52 29.41 11.65
N GLU A 250 12.56 28.47 11.64
CA GLU A 250 11.34 28.56 12.44
C GLU A 250 11.28 27.54 13.60
N TYR A 251 12.20 26.58 13.63
CA TYR A 251 12.20 25.48 14.60
C TYR A 251 13.57 25.29 15.25
N ARG A 252 13.59 24.66 16.44
CA ARG A 252 14.81 24.22 17.12
C ARG A 252 14.76 22.73 17.35
N GLU A 253 15.89 22.06 17.12
CA GLU A 253 16.04 20.65 17.48
C GLU A 253 15.90 20.48 19.00
N GLY A 254 15.01 19.60 19.44
CA GLY A 254 14.78 19.32 20.86
C GLY A 254 15.02 17.87 21.27
N TRP A 255 15.13 16.95 20.31
CA TRP A 255 15.45 15.55 20.55
C TRP A 255 16.02 14.87 19.31
N GLN A 256 16.89 13.90 19.56
CA GLN A 256 17.46 13.03 18.52
C GLN A 256 17.64 11.60 19.06
N ASP A 257 17.49 10.62 18.16
CA ASP A 257 17.90 9.23 18.38
C ASP A 257 18.66 8.74 17.14
N GLY A 258 19.98 8.82 17.23
CA GLY A 258 20.93 8.61 16.14
C GLY A 258 20.69 9.59 15.00
N VAL A 259 19.84 9.18 14.07
CA VAL A 259 19.57 9.80 12.77
C VAL A 259 18.17 10.40 12.68
N ASN A 260 17.29 10.13 13.64
CA ASN A 260 15.93 10.69 13.69
C ASN A 260 15.92 11.91 14.59
N LYS A 261 15.16 12.93 14.21
CA LYS A 261 15.15 14.22 14.89
C LYS A 261 13.72 14.72 15.14
N VAL A 262 13.54 15.43 16.24
CA VAL A 262 12.30 16.17 16.53
C VAL A 262 12.63 17.65 16.71
N TYR A 263 11.97 18.47 15.91
CA TYR A 263 12.09 19.92 15.88
C TYR A 263 10.84 20.55 16.50
N TRP A 264 11.02 21.55 17.36
CA TRP A 264 9.96 22.30 18.02
C TRP A 264 9.86 23.71 17.49
N LYS A 265 8.63 24.19 17.26
CA LYS A 265 8.40 25.56 16.79
C LYS A 265 8.98 26.56 17.80
N ILE A 266 9.79 27.50 17.31
CA ILE A 266 10.29 28.61 18.14
C ILE A 266 9.09 29.48 18.55
N PRO A 267 8.94 29.83 19.84
CA PRO A 267 7.92 30.79 20.25
C PRO A 267 8.14 32.10 19.49
N GLU A 268 7.08 32.67 18.92
CA GLU A 268 7.14 34.05 18.44
C GLU A 268 7.43 34.92 19.67
N GLU A 269 8.58 35.60 19.70
CA GLU A 269 8.92 36.54 20.78
C GLU A 269 7.77 37.56 20.89
N LEU A 270 7.18 37.66 22.09
CA LEU A 270 6.12 38.61 22.42
C LEU A 270 6.66 40.05 22.47
#